data_AF-A0A959A2X5-F1
#
_entry.id   AF-A0A959A2X5-F1
#
_cell.length_a   1.000
_cell.length_b   1.000
_cell.length_c   1.000
_cell.angle_alpha   90.00
_cell.angle_beta   90.00
_cell.angle_gamma   90.00
#
_symmetry.space_group_name_H-M   'P 1'
#
loop_
_entity.id
_entity.type
_entity.pdbx_description
1 polymer ?
#
loop_
_entity_poly.entity_id
_entity_poly.type
_entity_poly.pdbx_seq_one_letter_code
_entity_poly.pdbx_strand_id
1 'polypeptide(L)' 'MPLKKDEKGGGTNADGSKSAMYCSRCYENGAFTNPNMSAQEMQKLVKGKLKEMGFPGFVAGFFTKGIPKLERWTNT' A
#
# COMPACT_ATOMS: atom_id res chain seq x y z
N MET A 1 -1.55 -5.90 3.08
CA MET A 1 -1.45 -7.29 2.57
C MET A 1 -0.25 -7.37 1.64
N PRO A 2 0.51 -8.48 1.63
CA PRO A 2 1.51 -8.70 0.59
C PRO A 2 0.83 -8.69 -0.78
N LEU A 3 1.41 -8.00 -1.77
CA LEU A 3 0.91 -7.97 -3.16
C LEU A 3 0.66 -9.38 -3.71
N LYS A 4 1.51 -10.35 -3.35
CA LYS A 4 1.37 -11.77 -3.72
C LYS A 4 0.11 -12.46 -3.18
N LYS A 5 -0.56 -11.89 -2.17
CA LYS A 5 -1.80 -12.41 -1.57
C LYS A 5 -3.03 -11.59 -1.97
N ASP A 6 -2.89 -10.68 -2.92
CA ASP A 6 -4.02 -9.91 -3.44
C ASP A 6 -4.85 -10.79 -4.39
N GLU A 7 -6.14 -10.96 -4.10
CA GLU A 7 -7.05 -11.82 -4.89
C GLU A 7 -7.19 -11.38 -6.35
N LYS A 8 -7.03 -10.08 -6.62
CA LYS A 8 -7.07 -9.50 -7.97
C LYS A 8 -5.68 -9.41 -8.61
N GLY A 9 -4.64 -9.94 -7.97
CA GLY A 9 -3.26 -9.95 -8.46
C GLY A 9 -2.58 -8.57 -8.46
N GLY A 10 -3.14 -7.58 -7.77
CA GLY A 10 -2.65 -6.20 -7.76
C GLY A 10 -3.68 -5.18 -8.25
N GLY A 11 -3.33 -3.90 -8.12
CA GLY A 11 -4.12 -2.77 -8.59
C GLY A 11 -4.21 -2.71 -10.11
N THR A 12 -5.02 -1.79 -10.64
CA THR A 12 -5.15 -1.56 -12.07
C THR A 12 -4.78 -0.13 -12.44
N ASN A 13 -4.02 0.02 -13.53
CA ASN A 13 -3.69 1.29 -14.15
C ASN A 13 -4.87 1.78 -15.02
N ALA A 14 -4.80 3.02 -15.51
CA ALA A 14 -5.87 3.62 -16.32
C ALA A 14 -6.10 2.89 -17.66
N ASP A 15 -5.07 2.22 -18.18
CA ASP A 15 -5.12 1.39 -19.40
C ASP A 15 -5.63 -0.04 -19.15
N GLY A 16 -6.01 -0.37 -17.91
CA GLY A 16 -6.45 -1.71 -17.51
C GLY A 16 -5.33 -2.70 -17.20
N SER A 17 -4.05 -2.32 -17.37
CA SER A 17 -2.90 -3.15 -16.98
C SER A 17 -2.77 -3.25 -15.45
N LYS A 18 -2.05 -4.28 -14.97
CA LYS A 18 -1.87 -4.51 -13.52
C LYS A 18 -0.74 -3.65 -12.96
N SER A 19 -0.97 -3.07 -11.79
CA SER A 19 0.06 -2.36 -11.03
C SER A 19 0.90 -3.37 -10.24
N ALA A 20 2.21 -3.37 -10.49
CA ALA A 20 3.17 -4.15 -9.69
C ALA A 20 3.47 -3.49 -8.33
N MET A 21 3.09 -2.22 -8.15
CA MET A 21 3.45 -1.38 -7.01
C MET A 21 2.34 -1.32 -5.95
N TYR A 22 1.08 -1.35 -6.38
CA TYR A 22 -0.07 -1.15 -5.50
C TYR A 22 -1.02 -2.34 -5.56
N CYS A 23 -1.63 -2.68 -4.42
CA CYS A 23 -2.63 -3.73 -4.36
C CYS A 23 -4.00 -3.25 -4.84
N SER A 24 -4.91 -4.17 -5.12
CA SER A 24 -6.22 -3.86 -5.70
C SER A 24 -7.13 -3.04 -4.80
N ARG A 25 -6.88 -3.05 -3.48
CA ARG A 25 -7.60 -2.23 -2.51
C ARG A 25 -7.10 -0.79 -2.44
N CYS A 26 -5.85 -0.55 -2.85
CA CYS A 26 -5.20 0.75 -2.75
C CYS A 26 -5.27 1.54 -4.06
N TYR A 27 -5.30 0.86 -5.21
CA TYR A 27 -5.19 1.48 -6.52
C TYR A 27 -6.05 0.73 -7.55
N GLU A 28 -6.99 1.43 -8.16
CA GLU A 28 -7.93 0.88 -9.14
C GLU A 28 -8.18 1.90 -10.25
N ASN A 29 -8.15 1.43 -11.50
CA ASN A 29 -8.39 2.19 -12.72
C ASN A 29 -7.54 3.47 -12.83
N GLY A 30 -6.26 3.38 -12.44
CA GLY A 30 -5.33 4.50 -12.52
C GLY A 30 -5.42 5.49 -11.35
N ALA A 31 -6.30 5.25 -10.37
CA ALA A 31 -6.53 6.16 -9.25
C ALA A 31 -6.36 5.46 -7.90
N PHE A 32 -5.88 6.20 -6.91
CA PHE A 32 -5.88 5.74 -5.52
C PHE A 32 -7.30 5.80 -4.96
N THR A 33 -7.71 4.72 -4.29
CA THR A 33 -9.03 4.65 -3.64
C THR A 33 -9.20 5.66 -2.51
N ASN A 34 -8.10 6.08 -1.90
CA ASN A 34 -8.05 7.15 -0.89
C ASN A 34 -6.97 8.17 -1.28
N PRO A 35 -7.25 9.15 -2.17
CA PRO A 35 -6.24 10.07 -2.70
C PRO A 35 -5.69 11.03 -1.64
N ASN A 36 -6.51 11.44 -0.67
CA ASN A 36 -6.13 12.37 0.39
C ASN A 36 -5.31 11.74 1.52
N MET A 37 -5.10 10.43 1.49
CA MET A 37 -4.36 9.72 2.54
C MET A 37 -2.87 10.11 2.52
N SER A 38 -2.38 10.61 3.66
CA SER A 38 -0.97 10.91 3.87
C SER A 38 -0.12 9.65 4.01
N ALA A 39 1.19 9.79 3.80
CA ALA A 39 2.14 8.71 4.03
C ALA A 39 2.10 8.18 5.47
N GLN A 40 1.94 9.09 6.44
CA GLN A 40 1.89 8.79 7.87
C GLN A 40 0.62 8.00 8.23
N GLU A 41 -0.53 8.34 7.64
CA GLU A 41 -1.77 7.57 7.81
C GLU A 41 -1.65 6.17 7.22
N MET A 42 -1.05 6.04 6.02
CA MET A 42 -0.80 4.73 5.43
C MET A 42 0.14 3.89 6.31
N GLN A 43 1.20 4.49 6.87
CA GLN A 43 2.09 3.81 7.81
C GLN A 43 1.31 3.26 9.02
N LYS A 44 0.43 4.07 9.62
CA LYS A 44 -0.40 3.63 10.75
C LYS A 44 -1.33 2.47 10.35
N LEU A 45 -1.99 2.59 9.20
CA LEU A 45 -2.90 1.58 8.67
C LEU A 45 -2.18 0.24 8.43
N VAL A 46 -1.07 0.26 7.69
CA VAL A 46 -0.30 -0.96 7.37
C VAL A 46 0.30 -1.55 8.64
N LYS A 47 0.81 -0.73 9.57
CA LYS A 47 1.34 -1.21 10.85
C LYS A 47 0.26 -1.88 11.69
N GLY A 48 -0.96 -1.34 11.72
CA GLY A 48 -2.12 -1.95 12.36
C GLY A 48 -2.45 -3.31 11.75
N LYS A 49 -2.58 -3.37 10.43
CA LYS A 49 -2.87 -4.62 9.70
C LYS A 49 -1.78 -5.67 9.88
N LEU A 50 -0.51 -5.29 9.89
CA LEU A 50 0.60 -6.22 10.15
C LEU A 50 0.53 -6.80 11.57
N LYS A 51 0.20 -5.98 12.58
CA LYS A 51 0.00 -6.46 13.95
C LYS A 51 -1.18 -7.43 14.04
N GLU A 52 -2.31 -7.14 13.38
CA GLU A 52 -3.46 -8.06 13.31
C GLU A 52 -3.10 -9.40 12.65
N MET A 53 -2.18 -9.37 11.68
CA MET A 53 -1.66 -10.58 11.02
C MET A 53 -0.61 -11.33 11.86
N GLY A 54 -0.34 -10.90 13.10
CA GLY A 54 0.61 -11.55 14.02
C GLY A 54 2.07 -11.10 13.86
N PHE A 55 2.36 -10.06 13.06
CA PHE A 55 3.72 -9.53 12.97
C PHE A 55 4.08 -8.74 14.24
N PRO A 56 5.28 -8.97 14.81
CA PRO A 56 5.77 -8.15 15.91
C PRO A 56 5.86 -6.67 15.54
N GLY A 57 5.62 -5.78 16.51
CA GLY A 57 5.53 -4.33 16.26
C GLY A 57 6.79 -3.69 15.67
N PHE A 58 7.98 -4.24 15.95
CA PHE A 58 9.25 -3.79 15.38
C PHE A 58 9.37 -4.16 13.89
N VAL A 59 8.95 -5.37 13.52
CA VAL A 59 8.89 -5.85 12.13
C VAL A 59 7.91 -5.01 11.32
N ALA A 60 6.72 -4.76 11.88
CA ALA A 60 5.73 -3.89 11.27
C ALA A 60 6.25 -2.45 11.07
N GLY A 61 7.03 -1.94 12.04
CA GLY A 61 7.71 -0.65 11.90
C GLY A 61 8.76 -0.63 10.78
N PHE A 62 9.56 -1.69 10.66
CA PHE A 62 10.56 -1.81 9.60
C PHE A 62 9.93 -1.84 8.20
N PHE A 63 8.87 -2.62 8.00
CA PHE A 63 8.15 -2.69 6.72
C PHE A 63 7.47 -1.37 6.34
N THR A 64 6.99 -0.62 7.33
CA THR A 64 6.28 0.66 7.08
C THR A 64 7.22 1.85 6.91
N LYS A 65 8.50 1.75 7.28
CA LYS A 65 9.49 2.85 7.09
C LYS A 65 9.68 3.27 5.63
N GLY A 66 9.47 2.36 4.68
CA GLY A 66 9.60 2.66 3.24
C GLY A 66 8.41 3.40 2.63
N ILE A 67 7.26 3.44 3.31
CA ILE A 67 6.01 3.99 2.75
C ILE A 67 6.15 5.45 2.32
N PRO A 68 6.74 6.37 3.09
CA PRO A 68 6.91 7.77 2.66
C PRO A 68 7.82 7.95 1.45
N LYS A 69 8.63 6.93 1.09
CA LYS A 69 9.52 6.95 -0.07
C LYS A 69 8.89 6.37 -1.34
N LEU A 70 7.60 6.04 -1.31
CA LEU A 70 6.88 5.58 -2.49
C LEU A 70 6.60 6.76 -3.43
N GLU A 71 6.56 6.50 -4.74
CA GLU A 71 6.41 7.52 -5.78
C GLU A 71 5.22 8.45 -5.54
N ARG A 72 4.12 7.90 -5.02
CA ARG A 72 2.91 8.65 -4.65
C ARG A 72 3.18 9.86 -3.74
N TRP A 73 4.12 9.76 -2.81
CA TRP A 73 4.44 10.81 -1.83
C TRP A 73 5.83 11.41 -2.00
N THR A 74 6.65 10.89 -2.91
CA THR A 74 8.03 11.35 -3.12
C THR A 74 8.15 12.38 -4.24
N ASN A 75 7.25 12.35 -5.24
CA ASN A 75 7.28 13.29 -6.38
C ASN A 75 6.52 14.60 -6.10
N THR A 76 6.79 15.25 -4.96
CA THR A 76 6.28 16.63 -4.72
C THR A 76 7.35 17.65 -5.01
#